data_AF-A0A6N2DCE0-F1
#
_entry.id   AF-A0A6N2DCE0-F1
#
_cell.length_a   1.000
_cell.length_b   1.000
_cell.length_c   1.000
_cell.angle_alpha   90.00
_cell.angle_beta   90.00
_cell.angle_gamma   90.00
#
_symmetry.space_group_name_H-M   'P 1'
#
loop_
_entity.id
_entity.type
_entity.pdbx_description
1 polymer ?
#
loop_
_entity_poly.entity_id
_entity_poly.type
_entity_poly.pdbx_seq_one_letter_code
_entity_poly.pdbx_strand_id
1 'polypeptide(L)'
;MTSATASDPAAPEVEDFTHIDAAALAAELDALAKEIRAHAGQDDIDHLQRIQRWGRLCTALGYGTAWMAPNPLSALLMSQGLLTRWLLTHHISHRSYDRVPGIPEHYTSKVFARGRRRLRDWMDWILPEAWHEEHDFLHHYNLGEDEDPDLLERNTAWMDEKGLLPWQRTALVAVLSVTWKWVYYAPSTWRALERAEARRARQPEPERIELLDPRSPRGRRFWKQSLLPNLGFRFVALPAAFLPLGPIAATNVLLNTLAAEAIGNVHAFLIIGPNHTADDLYRFDEPVRSRPEFLLRQILGSANYRTGSDLVDWPQMWLNYQIEHHLWPDMTMLQVRRAQPRVKALCEKYGVPYVEENVFRRARRMMDVLSGRKAMRWARTSPPAESGDEREEALAS
;
A
#
# COMPACT_ATOMS: atom_id res chain seq x y z
N MET A 1 1.56 15.90 -49.89
CA MET A 1 0.84 15.11 -48.86
C MET A 1 1.63 13.83 -48.64
N THR A 2 2.62 13.88 -47.76
CA THR A 2 3.40 12.70 -47.35
C THR A 2 2.84 12.23 -46.02
N SER A 3 2.14 11.10 -46.06
CA SER A 3 1.61 10.37 -44.92
C SER A 3 2.78 9.98 -44.01
N ALA A 4 2.88 10.60 -42.83
CA ALA A 4 3.75 10.13 -41.77
C ALA A 4 3.15 8.83 -41.22
N THR A 5 3.81 7.71 -41.50
CA THR A 5 3.57 6.43 -40.85
C THR A 5 3.78 6.60 -39.35
N ALA A 6 2.72 6.38 -38.57
CA ALA A 6 2.85 6.20 -37.13
C ALA A 6 3.85 5.06 -36.90
N SER A 7 4.99 5.38 -36.29
CA SER A 7 5.91 4.37 -35.79
C SER A 7 5.17 3.52 -34.77
N ASP A 8 5.16 2.21 -34.95
CA ASP A 8 4.84 1.27 -33.88
C ASP A 8 5.60 1.70 -32.61
N PRO A 9 4.95 1.75 -31.43
CA PRO A 9 5.67 2.00 -30.20
C PRO A 9 6.71 0.88 -30.06
N ALA A 10 8.00 1.24 -30.06
CA ALA A 10 9.07 0.29 -29.82
C ALA A 10 8.73 -0.51 -28.55
N ALA A 11 8.83 -1.84 -28.62
CA ALA A 11 8.63 -2.69 -27.47
C ALA A 11 9.49 -2.17 -26.30
N PRO A 12 8.94 -2.11 -25.08
CA PRO A 12 9.66 -1.53 -23.96
C PRO A 12 11.01 -2.24 -23.76
N GLU A 13 12.05 -1.46 -23.47
CA GLU A 13 13.38 -2.00 -23.18
C GLU A 13 13.30 -2.85 -21.89
N VAL A 14 13.64 -4.14 -22.01
CA VAL A 14 13.63 -5.10 -20.91
C VAL A 14 15.05 -5.22 -20.36
N GLU A 15 15.25 -4.84 -19.10
CA GLU A 15 16.54 -4.91 -18.42
C GLU A 15 16.77 -6.34 -17.89
N ASP A 16 17.97 -6.89 -18.15
CA ASP A 16 18.30 -8.29 -17.85
C ASP A 16 19.03 -8.43 -16.50
N PHE A 17 18.35 -9.04 -15.53
CA PHE A 17 18.87 -9.35 -14.20
C PHE A 17 19.19 -10.84 -14.01
N THR A 18 19.18 -11.66 -15.08
CA THR A 18 19.49 -13.09 -14.99
C THR A 18 20.93 -13.41 -14.57
N HIS A 19 21.82 -12.42 -14.67
CA HIS A 19 23.20 -12.50 -14.22
C HIS A 19 23.36 -12.45 -12.69
N ILE A 20 22.32 -12.03 -11.95
CA ILE A 20 22.36 -11.95 -10.48
C ILE A 20 22.24 -13.36 -9.89
N ASP A 21 23.13 -13.70 -8.96
CA ASP A 21 23.02 -14.92 -8.16
C ASP A 21 21.89 -14.77 -7.11
N ALA A 22 20.65 -14.88 -7.58
CA ALA A 22 19.46 -14.76 -6.76
C ALA A 22 19.43 -15.83 -5.65
N ALA A 23 19.99 -17.02 -5.90
CA ALA A 23 20.01 -18.11 -4.93
C ALA A 23 20.90 -17.77 -3.72
N ALA A 24 22.11 -17.28 -3.96
CA ALA A 24 23.01 -16.87 -2.89
C ALA A 24 22.48 -15.62 -2.15
N LEU A 25 21.93 -14.64 -2.88
CA LEU A 25 21.25 -13.49 -2.27
C LEU A 25 20.11 -13.93 -1.34
N ALA A 26 19.24 -14.83 -1.80
CA ALA A 26 18.13 -15.35 -1.02
C ALA A 26 18.59 -16.08 0.25
N ALA A 27 19.66 -16.87 0.16
CA ALA A 27 20.22 -17.57 1.31
C ALA A 27 20.74 -16.59 2.38
N GLU A 28 21.42 -15.51 1.99
CA GLU A 28 21.88 -14.49 2.93
C GLU A 28 20.74 -13.63 3.50
N LEU A 29 19.72 -13.32 2.69
CA LEU A 29 18.50 -12.67 3.15
C LEU A 29 17.78 -13.54 4.19
N ASP A 30 17.70 -14.85 3.98
CA ASP A 30 17.08 -15.78 4.94
C ASP A 30 17.87 -15.88 6.25
N ALA A 31 19.20 -15.93 6.16
CA ALA A 31 20.08 -15.90 7.33
C ALA A 31 19.89 -14.60 8.12
N LEU A 32 19.85 -13.46 7.43
CA LEU A 32 19.57 -12.15 8.01
C LEU A 32 18.19 -12.11 8.67
N ALA A 33 17.16 -12.62 7.99
CA ALA A 33 15.79 -12.64 8.51
C ALA A 33 15.69 -13.45 9.80
N LYS A 34 16.35 -14.61 9.85
CA LYS A 34 16.42 -15.46 11.04
C LYS A 34 17.09 -14.73 12.20
N GLU A 35 18.20 -14.07 11.94
CA GLU A 35 18.92 -13.30 12.96
C GLU A 35 18.09 -12.14 13.51
N ILE A 36 17.50 -11.32 12.62
CA ILE A 36 16.68 -10.16 13.02
C ILE A 36 15.45 -10.61 13.83
N ARG A 37 14.76 -11.66 13.40
CA ARG A 37 13.59 -12.19 14.15
C ARG A 37 13.95 -12.72 15.53
N ALA A 38 15.16 -13.26 15.72
CA ALA A 38 15.61 -13.72 17.02
C ALA A 38 15.74 -12.57 18.05
N HIS A 39 15.86 -11.32 17.58
CA HIS A 39 15.92 -10.12 18.42
C HIS A 39 14.54 -9.49 18.71
N ALA A 40 13.45 -10.10 18.23
CA ALA A 40 12.11 -9.60 18.48
C ALA A 40 11.70 -9.88 19.94
N GLY A 41 11.25 -8.86 20.65
CA GLY A 41 10.93 -8.97 22.07
C GLY A 41 10.25 -7.74 22.64
N GLN A 42 10.55 -7.43 23.91
CA GLN A 42 9.88 -6.36 24.65
C GLN A 42 10.04 -4.98 24.00
N ASP A 43 11.21 -4.70 23.40
CA ASP A 43 11.47 -3.44 22.70
C ASP A 43 10.46 -3.18 21.57
N ASP A 44 10.06 -4.23 20.85
CA ASP A 44 9.07 -4.14 19.76
C ASP A 44 7.68 -3.80 20.29
N ILE A 45 7.32 -4.37 21.45
CA ILE A 45 6.04 -4.10 22.12
C ILE A 45 6.01 -2.66 22.63
N ASP A 46 7.08 -2.23 23.29
CA ASP A 46 7.20 -0.88 23.83
C ASP A 46 7.17 0.17 22.71
N HIS A 47 7.83 -0.13 21.59
CA HIS A 47 7.81 0.67 20.37
C HIS A 47 6.40 0.76 19.77
N LEU A 48 5.73 -0.37 19.55
CA LEU A 48 4.34 -0.40 19.07
C LEU A 48 3.41 0.45 19.95
N GLN A 49 3.50 0.30 21.26
CA GLN A 49 2.68 1.04 22.22
C GLN A 49 3.03 2.53 22.24
N ARG A 50 4.29 2.90 22.02
CA ARG A 50 4.71 4.30 21.90
C ARG A 50 4.07 4.96 20.69
N ILE A 51 4.15 4.31 19.52
CA ILE A 51 3.54 4.82 18.28
C ILE A 51 2.02 4.91 18.42
N GLN A 52 1.37 3.91 19.04
CA GLN A 52 -0.06 3.99 19.34
C GLN A 52 -0.40 5.18 20.26
N ARG A 53 0.41 5.43 21.30
CA ARG A 53 0.22 6.57 22.21
C ARG A 53 0.30 7.90 21.46
N TRP A 54 1.25 8.06 20.54
CA TRP A 54 1.36 9.26 19.70
C TRP A 54 0.11 9.48 18.84
N GLY A 55 -0.36 8.45 18.14
CA GLY A 55 -1.59 8.54 17.33
C GLY A 55 -2.84 8.86 18.16
N ARG A 56 -2.95 8.29 19.36
CA ARG A 56 -4.03 8.61 20.30
C ARG A 56 -3.95 10.04 20.81
N LEU A 57 -2.74 10.54 21.11
CA LEU A 57 -2.53 11.92 21.52
C LEU A 57 -2.93 12.89 20.40
N CYS A 58 -2.54 12.63 19.15
CA CYS A 58 -2.98 13.43 18.00
C CYS A 58 -4.50 13.39 17.83
N THR A 59 -5.13 12.22 17.97
CA THR A 59 -6.60 12.13 17.91
C THR A 59 -7.26 12.96 19.01
N ALA A 60 -6.78 12.84 20.25
CA ALA A 60 -7.34 13.54 21.40
C ALA A 60 -7.17 15.06 21.29
N LEU A 61 -5.97 15.54 20.96
CA LEU A 61 -5.69 16.96 20.76
C LEU A 61 -6.44 17.52 19.55
N GLY A 62 -6.52 16.74 18.47
CA GLY A 62 -7.26 17.10 17.27
C GLY A 62 -8.74 17.38 17.58
N TYR A 63 -9.47 16.40 18.10
CA TYR A 63 -10.88 16.59 18.45
C TYR A 63 -11.10 17.54 19.64
N GLY A 64 -10.18 17.56 20.61
CA GLY A 64 -10.26 18.47 21.76
C GLY A 64 -10.16 19.95 21.38
N THR A 65 -9.61 20.25 20.20
CA THR A 65 -9.41 21.61 19.71
C THR A 65 -10.19 21.95 18.44
N ALA A 66 -10.82 20.95 17.79
CA ALA A 66 -11.50 21.08 16.50
C ALA A 66 -12.73 21.99 16.50
N TRP A 67 -13.29 22.29 17.68
CA TRP A 67 -14.44 23.19 17.81
C TRP A 67 -14.04 24.68 17.76
N MET A 68 -12.76 25.00 17.97
CA MET A 68 -12.22 26.36 17.92
C MET A 68 -11.90 26.77 16.47
N ALA A 69 -12.22 28.01 16.07
CA ALA A 69 -11.95 28.52 14.72
C ALA A 69 -10.90 29.64 14.72
N PRO A 70 -10.05 29.76 13.67
CA PRO A 70 -9.67 28.75 12.67
C PRO A 70 -8.58 27.79 13.21
N ASN A 71 -8.72 26.47 12.99
CA ASN A 71 -7.79 25.49 13.55
C ASN A 71 -7.31 24.38 12.57
N PRO A 72 -6.50 24.72 11.54
CA PRO A 72 -5.88 23.73 10.65
C PRO A 72 -5.02 22.68 11.38
N LEU A 73 -4.49 23.05 12.55
CA LEU A 73 -3.74 22.13 13.40
C LEU A 73 -4.62 20.98 13.90
N SER A 74 -5.90 21.22 14.23
CA SER A 74 -6.83 20.14 14.56
C SER A 74 -6.97 19.15 13.41
N ALA A 75 -7.19 19.64 12.19
CA ALA A 75 -7.34 18.78 11.02
C ALA A 75 -6.08 17.92 10.77
N LEU A 76 -4.88 18.52 10.90
CA LEU A 76 -3.60 17.81 10.78
C LEU A 76 -3.46 16.72 11.86
N LEU A 77 -3.76 17.03 13.12
CA LEU A 77 -3.66 16.09 14.23
C LEU A 77 -4.69 14.95 14.10
N MET A 78 -5.92 15.26 13.70
CA MET A 78 -6.96 14.26 13.43
C MET A 78 -6.54 13.32 12.28
N SER A 79 -5.98 13.88 11.21
CA SER A 79 -5.42 13.12 10.09
C SER A 79 -4.29 12.21 10.55
N GLN A 80 -3.31 12.74 11.28
CA GLN A 80 -2.17 11.95 11.78
C GLN A 80 -2.61 10.84 12.74
N GLY A 81 -3.61 11.10 13.58
CA GLY A 81 -4.22 10.08 14.45
C GLY A 81 -4.85 8.94 13.65
N LEU A 82 -5.56 9.26 12.56
CA LEU A 82 -6.13 8.26 11.65
C LEU A 82 -5.06 7.46 10.92
N LEU A 83 -4.04 8.13 10.37
CA LEU A 83 -2.94 7.48 9.64
C LEU A 83 -2.09 6.60 10.57
N THR A 84 -1.97 6.97 11.85
CA THR A 84 -1.33 6.08 12.83
C THR A 84 -2.13 4.79 13.01
N ARG A 85 -3.47 4.86 13.01
CA ARG A 85 -4.30 3.65 13.06
C ARG A 85 -4.16 2.81 11.81
N TRP A 86 -4.01 3.44 10.65
CA TRP A 86 -3.65 2.75 9.41
C TRP A 86 -2.32 2.02 9.50
N LEU A 87 -1.25 2.72 9.90
CA LEU A 87 0.07 2.14 10.16
C LEU A 87 -0.06 0.92 11.08
N LEU A 88 -0.77 1.06 12.21
CA LEU A 88 -0.93 -0.05 13.16
C LEU A 88 -1.69 -1.23 12.55
N THR A 89 -2.79 -0.97 11.85
CA THR A 89 -3.56 -2.03 11.19
C THR A 89 -2.76 -2.74 10.13
N HIS A 90 -2.01 -1.99 9.32
CA HIS A 90 -1.14 -2.52 8.28
C HIS A 90 -0.16 -3.55 8.88
N HIS A 91 0.70 -3.12 9.81
CA HIS A 91 1.70 -4.02 10.41
C HIS A 91 1.07 -5.16 11.22
N ILE A 92 0.04 -4.89 12.01
CA ILE A 92 -0.56 -5.97 12.82
C ILE A 92 -1.29 -6.99 11.93
N SER A 93 -1.94 -6.57 10.84
CA SER A 93 -2.64 -7.48 9.93
C SER A 93 -1.66 -8.35 9.14
N HIS A 94 -0.48 -7.81 8.80
CA HIS A 94 0.68 -8.56 8.30
C HIS A 94 1.30 -9.54 9.29
N ARG A 95 0.71 -9.68 10.49
CA ARG A 95 1.18 -10.58 11.55
C ARG A 95 2.54 -10.19 12.12
N SER A 96 2.98 -8.95 11.90
CA SER A 96 4.30 -8.46 12.34
C SER A 96 4.57 -8.69 13.82
N TYR A 97 3.52 -8.70 14.64
CA TYR A 97 3.62 -8.85 16.09
C TYR A 97 3.18 -10.23 16.61
N ASP A 98 2.59 -11.10 15.78
CA ASP A 98 1.95 -12.34 16.23
C ASP A 98 2.92 -13.31 16.93
N ARG A 99 4.20 -13.24 16.56
CA ARG A 99 5.26 -14.11 17.10
C ARG A 99 6.15 -13.42 18.12
N VAL A 100 5.87 -12.16 18.48
CA VAL A 100 6.68 -11.41 19.46
C VAL A 100 6.37 -11.95 20.87
N PRO A 101 7.38 -12.44 21.62
CA PRO A 101 7.16 -12.96 22.97
C PRO A 101 6.53 -11.91 23.88
N GLY A 102 5.43 -12.27 24.57
CA GLY A 102 4.75 -11.39 25.51
C GLY A 102 3.79 -10.37 24.89
N ILE A 103 3.57 -10.40 23.57
CA ILE A 103 2.61 -9.50 22.91
C ILE A 103 1.20 -9.71 23.49
N PRO A 104 0.51 -8.62 23.93
CA PRO A 104 -0.89 -8.74 24.30
C PRO A 104 -1.74 -9.21 23.13
N GLU A 105 -2.67 -10.14 23.37
CA GLU A 105 -3.52 -10.75 22.33
C GLU A 105 -4.23 -9.71 21.44
N HIS A 106 -4.59 -8.57 22.03
CA HIS A 106 -5.24 -7.48 21.33
C HIS A 106 -4.39 -6.80 20.25
N TYR A 107 -3.09 -7.08 20.16
CA TYR A 107 -2.19 -6.63 19.09
C TYR A 107 -1.85 -7.74 18.08
N THR A 108 -2.56 -8.86 18.13
CA THR A 108 -2.40 -9.93 17.13
C THR A 108 -3.34 -9.73 15.94
N SER A 109 -2.95 -10.23 14.77
CA SER A 109 -3.71 -10.18 13.51
C SER A 109 -5.11 -10.79 13.62
N LYS A 110 -5.29 -11.74 14.54
CA LYS A 110 -6.55 -12.45 14.82
C LYS A 110 -7.57 -11.59 15.57
N VAL A 111 -7.12 -10.57 16.31
CA VAL A 111 -7.98 -9.80 17.22
C VAL A 111 -8.02 -8.32 16.86
N PHE A 112 -6.88 -7.74 16.45
CA PHE A 112 -6.79 -6.32 16.14
C PHE A 112 -7.67 -5.97 14.93
N ALA A 113 -8.48 -4.92 15.07
CA ALA A 113 -9.43 -4.47 14.03
C ALA A 113 -10.47 -5.50 13.56
N ARG A 114 -10.60 -6.67 14.20
CA ARG A 114 -11.60 -7.71 13.84
C ARG A 114 -12.95 -7.53 14.54
N GLY A 115 -14.04 -7.81 13.82
CA GLY A 115 -15.39 -7.72 14.39
C GLY A 115 -15.69 -6.36 15.05
N ARG A 116 -16.14 -6.36 16.30
CA ARG A 116 -16.46 -5.12 17.05
C ARG A 116 -15.22 -4.25 17.33
N ARG A 117 -14.02 -4.86 17.34
CA ARG A 117 -12.75 -4.14 17.56
C ARG A 117 -12.44 -3.20 16.41
N ARG A 118 -12.96 -3.44 15.21
CA ARG A 118 -12.86 -2.54 14.05
C ARG A 118 -13.22 -1.10 14.42
N LEU A 119 -14.33 -0.90 15.13
CA LEU A 119 -14.82 0.42 15.54
C LEU A 119 -13.78 1.20 16.38
N ARG A 120 -12.97 0.47 17.16
CA ARG A 120 -11.98 1.04 18.08
C ARG A 120 -10.57 1.05 17.50
N ASP A 121 -10.18 0.08 16.69
CA ASP A 121 -8.81 -0.07 16.22
C ASP A 121 -8.61 0.53 14.82
N TRP A 122 -9.59 0.37 13.90
CA TRP A 122 -9.50 0.90 12.53
C TRP A 122 -10.89 1.16 11.93
N MET A 123 -11.45 2.32 12.30
CA MET A 123 -12.76 2.76 11.80
C MET A 123 -12.51 3.70 10.62
N ASP A 124 -12.45 3.12 9.42
CA ASP A 124 -12.30 3.85 8.16
C ASP A 124 -13.17 3.23 7.05
N TRP A 125 -13.02 3.72 5.81
CA TRP A 125 -13.73 3.24 4.62
C TRP A 125 -13.46 1.77 4.30
N ILE A 126 -12.29 1.28 4.69
CA ILE A 126 -11.79 -0.03 4.28
C ILE A 126 -12.20 -1.09 5.29
N LEU A 127 -12.59 -2.25 4.79
CA LEU A 127 -12.88 -3.43 5.60
C LEU A 127 -11.58 -4.24 5.77
N PRO A 128 -11.12 -4.55 6.99
CA PRO A 128 -9.87 -5.30 7.21
C PRO A 128 -9.80 -6.64 6.47
N GLU A 129 -10.92 -7.34 6.37
CA GLU A 129 -11.03 -8.59 5.62
C GLU A 129 -10.82 -8.36 4.12
N ALA A 130 -11.41 -7.29 3.57
CA ALA A 130 -11.26 -6.96 2.16
C ALA A 130 -9.84 -6.48 1.84
N TRP A 131 -9.25 -5.70 2.74
CA TRP A 131 -7.87 -5.26 2.66
C TRP A 131 -6.90 -6.44 2.68
N HIS A 132 -7.14 -7.46 3.51
CA HIS A 132 -6.31 -8.66 3.55
C HIS A 132 -6.31 -9.43 2.21
N GLU A 133 -7.44 -9.51 1.52
CA GLU A 133 -7.50 -10.18 0.21
C GLU A 133 -6.80 -9.39 -0.90
N GLU A 134 -6.84 -8.05 -0.88
CA GLU A 134 -6.16 -7.24 -1.88
C GLU A 134 -4.68 -7.05 -1.58
N HIS A 135 -4.35 -6.59 -0.36
CA HIS A 135 -2.99 -6.22 0.00
C HIS A 135 -2.11 -7.44 0.28
N ASP A 136 -2.50 -8.28 1.23
CA ASP A 136 -1.63 -9.37 1.70
C ASP A 136 -1.53 -10.51 0.69
N PHE A 137 -2.59 -10.77 -0.09
CA PHE A 137 -2.64 -11.90 -1.02
C PHE A 137 -2.38 -11.53 -2.48
N LEU A 138 -2.76 -10.33 -2.95
CA LEU A 138 -2.47 -9.93 -4.33
C LEU A 138 -1.22 -9.07 -4.38
N HIS A 139 -1.24 -7.89 -3.74
CA HIS A 139 -0.14 -6.93 -3.86
C HIS A 139 1.22 -7.52 -3.44
N HIS A 140 1.29 -8.17 -2.28
CA HIS A 140 2.55 -8.78 -1.79
C HIS A 140 3.06 -9.95 -2.63
N TYR A 141 2.18 -10.69 -3.30
CA TYR A 141 2.57 -11.87 -4.08
C TYR A 141 2.81 -11.57 -5.57
N ASN A 142 2.18 -10.51 -6.08
CA ASN A 142 2.17 -10.16 -7.49
C ASN A 142 2.85 -8.80 -7.75
N LEU A 143 3.66 -8.27 -6.82
CA LEU A 143 4.25 -6.94 -6.91
C LEU A 143 4.87 -6.66 -8.30
N GLY A 144 4.39 -5.62 -8.97
CA GLY A 144 4.89 -5.22 -10.29
C GLY A 144 4.39 -6.09 -11.46
N GLU A 145 3.54 -7.07 -11.21
CA GLU A 145 2.84 -7.88 -12.22
C GLU A 145 1.46 -7.30 -12.54
N ASP A 146 0.85 -7.76 -13.64
CA ASP A 146 -0.46 -7.26 -14.07
C ASP A 146 -1.60 -7.60 -13.11
N GLU A 147 -1.41 -8.57 -12.20
CA GLU A 147 -2.37 -8.88 -11.13
C GLU A 147 -2.21 -7.99 -9.89
N ASP A 148 -1.14 -7.18 -9.79
CA ASP A 148 -0.92 -6.27 -8.66
C ASP A 148 -2.00 -5.17 -8.62
N PRO A 149 -2.84 -5.08 -7.59
CA PRO A 149 -3.84 -4.01 -7.48
C PRO A 149 -3.20 -2.61 -7.40
N ASP A 150 -1.95 -2.50 -6.94
CA ASP A 150 -1.25 -1.23 -6.74
C ASP A 150 -0.38 -0.81 -7.93
N LEU A 151 -0.43 -1.53 -9.06
CA LEU A 151 0.20 -1.12 -10.31
C LEU A 151 -0.53 0.07 -10.94
N LEU A 152 -0.19 1.28 -10.48
CA LEU A 152 -0.90 2.51 -10.85
C LEU A 152 -0.79 2.86 -12.34
N GLU A 153 0.32 2.49 -12.99
CA GLU A 153 0.47 2.64 -14.45
C GLU A 153 -0.64 1.90 -15.19
N ARG A 154 -0.82 0.59 -14.92
CA ARG A 154 -1.94 -0.20 -15.47
C ARG A 154 -3.30 0.39 -15.08
N ASN A 155 -3.49 0.77 -13.82
CA ASN A 155 -4.76 1.33 -13.33
C ASN A 155 -5.15 2.65 -14.01
N THR A 156 -4.20 3.33 -14.65
CA THR A 156 -4.43 4.59 -15.36
C THR A 156 -4.37 4.45 -16.87
N ALA A 157 -4.15 3.24 -17.42
CA ALA A 157 -4.07 2.98 -18.86
C ALA A 157 -5.35 3.37 -19.63
N TRP A 158 -6.52 3.31 -18.99
CA TRP A 158 -7.77 3.80 -19.58
C TRP A 158 -7.71 5.30 -19.96
N MET A 159 -6.85 6.10 -19.31
CA MET A 159 -6.66 7.51 -19.64
C MET A 159 -5.96 7.68 -21.00
N ASP A 160 -5.09 6.74 -21.37
CA ASP A 160 -4.50 6.64 -22.72
C ASP A 160 -5.56 6.28 -23.75
N GLU A 161 -6.37 5.26 -23.47
CA GLU A 161 -7.47 4.83 -24.35
C GLU A 161 -8.49 5.95 -24.60
N LYS A 162 -8.68 6.85 -23.62
CA LYS A 162 -9.54 8.04 -23.74
C LYS A 162 -8.84 9.26 -24.34
N GLY A 163 -7.57 9.18 -24.67
CA GLY A 163 -6.81 10.28 -25.28
C GLY A 163 -6.64 11.50 -24.37
N LEU A 164 -6.61 11.31 -23.04
CA LEU A 164 -6.46 12.42 -22.10
C LEU A 164 -5.06 13.04 -22.20
N LEU A 165 -5.01 14.37 -22.29
CA LEU A 165 -3.77 15.14 -22.27
C LEU A 165 -3.08 15.06 -20.89
N PRO A 166 -1.74 15.20 -20.80
CA PRO A 166 -1.00 15.04 -19.54
C PRO A 166 -1.51 15.91 -18.36
N TRP A 167 -1.93 17.15 -18.64
CA TRP A 167 -2.48 18.04 -17.60
C TRP A 167 -3.86 17.57 -17.11
N GLN A 168 -4.69 16.97 -17.98
CA GLN A 168 -5.99 16.41 -17.61
C GLN A 168 -5.80 15.19 -16.69
N ARG A 169 -4.83 14.33 -17.02
CA ARG A 169 -4.45 13.19 -16.16
C ARG A 169 -3.95 13.67 -14.80
N THR A 170 -3.07 14.67 -14.79
CA THR A 170 -2.56 15.26 -13.55
C THR A 170 -3.69 15.85 -12.70
N ALA A 171 -4.61 16.60 -13.30
CA ALA A 171 -5.76 17.15 -12.59
C ALA A 171 -6.66 16.05 -12.02
N LEU A 172 -6.92 14.98 -12.79
CA LEU A 172 -7.71 13.85 -12.36
C LEU A 172 -7.06 13.08 -11.20
N VAL A 173 -5.76 12.81 -11.28
CA VAL A 173 -4.99 12.16 -10.20
C VAL A 173 -4.96 13.05 -8.95
N ALA A 174 -4.83 14.37 -9.11
CA ALA A 174 -4.89 15.29 -7.97
C ALA A 174 -6.25 15.25 -7.28
N VAL A 175 -7.36 15.26 -8.03
CA VAL A 175 -8.71 15.09 -7.46
C VAL A 175 -8.84 13.71 -6.79
N LEU A 176 -8.38 12.65 -7.46
CA LEU A 176 -8.41 11.30 -6.94
C LEU A 176 -7.65 11.20 -5.61
N SER A 177 -6.47 11.82 -5.49
CA SER A 177 -5.66 11.77 -4.27
C SER A 177 -6.36 12.35 -3.03
N VAL A 178 -7.36 13.22 -3.20
CA VAL A 178 -8.15 13.79 -2.09
C VAL A 178 -9.28 12.85 -1.67
N THR A 179 -9.74 11.97 -2.57
CA THR A 179 -10.88 11.06 -2.35
C THR A 179 -10.51 9.57 -2.44
N TRP A 180 -9.22 9.26 -2.57
CA TRP A 180 -8.69 7.97 -3.00
C TRP A 180 -9.22 6.79 -2.20
N LYS A 181 -9.25 6.91 -0.86
CA LYS A 181 -9.63 5.80 0.03
C LYS A 181 -11.04 5.29 -0.22
N TRP A 182 -12.02 6.15 -0.53
CA TRP A 182 -13.41 5.74 -0.65
C TRP A 182 -13.90 5.65 -2.10
N VAL A 183 -13.30 6.40 -3.03
CA VAL A 183 -13.63 6.33 -4.47
C VAL A 183 -12.93 5.15 -5.14
N TYR A 184 -11.70 4.84 -4.72
CA TYR A 184 -10.88 3.81 -5.37
C TYR A 184 -10.57 2.65 -4.42
N TYR A 185 -9.88 2.90 -3.30
CA TYR A 185 -9.24 1.82 -2.57
C TYR A 185 -10.23 0.90 -1.83
N ALA A 186 -11.20 1.46 -1.10
CA ALA A 186 -12.26 0.66 -0.49
C ALA A 186 -13.07 -0.13 -1.54
N PRO A 187 -13.50 0.44 -2.68
CA PRO A 187 -14.06 -0.37 -3.75
C PRO A 187 -13.11 -1.46 -4.28
N SER A 188 -11.81 -1.17 -4.44
CA SER A 188 -10.82 -2.12 -4.96
C SER A 188 -10.65 -3.33 -4.03
N THR A 189 -10.42 -3.09 -2.73
CA THR A 189 -10.35 -4.14 -1.70
C THR A 189 -11.59 -5.03 -1.71
N TRP A 190 -12.77 -4.43 -1.87
CA TRP A 190 -14.04 -5.16 -1.94
C TRP A 190 -14.17 -6.02 -3.19
N ARG A 191 -13.66 -5.58 -4.34
CA ARG A 191 -13.62 -6.41 -5.55
C ARG A 191 -12.71 -7.61 -5.37
N ALA A 192 -11.55 -7.42 -4.75
CA ALA A 192 -10.63 -8.51 -4.41
C ALA A 192 -11.32 -9.53 -3.48
N LEU A 193 -12.02 -9.05 -2.44
CA LEU A 193 -12.78 -9.89 -1.52
C LEU A 193 -13.86 -10.72 -2.22
N GLU A 194 -14.71 -10.10 -3.05
CA GLU A 194 -15.78 -10.82 -3.74
C GLU A 194 -15.23 -11.88 -4.72
N ARG A 195 -14.14 -11.58 -5.43
CA ARG A 195 -13.46 -12.56 -6.29
C ARG A 195 -12.89 -13.71 -5.47
N ALA A 196 -12.24 -13.41 -4.34
CA ALA A 196 -11.73 -14.44 -3.43
C ALA A 196 -12.84 -15.31 -2.84
N GLU A 197 -13.97 -14.72 -2.45
CA GLU A 197 -15.16 -15.45 -1.99
C GLU A 197 -15.70 -16.37 -3.09
N ALA A 198 -15.80 -15.90 -4.34
CA ALA A 198 -16.22 -16.70 -5.48
C ALA A 198 -15.27 -17.89 -5.73
N ARG A 199 -13.95 -17.66 -5.73
CA ARG A 199 -12.93 -18.72 -5.85
C ARG A 199 -13.07 -19.78 -4.76
N ARG A 200 -13.19 -19.35 -3.50
CA ARG A 200 -13.36 -20.27 -2.35
C ARG A 200 -14.66 -21.07 -2.45
N ALA A 201 -15.71 -20.46 -2.98
CA ALA A 201 -17.00 -21.11 -3.24
C ALA A 201 -17.03 -21.94 -4.54
N ARG A 202 -15.93 -21.98 -5.32
CA ARG A 202 -15.85 -22.61 -6.65
C ARG A 202 -16.93 -22.09 -7.62
N GLN A 203 -17.22 -20.80 -7.53
CA GLN A 203 -18.15 -20.10 -8.41
C GLN A 203 -17.37 -19.29 -9.45
N PRO A 204 -17.97 -19.00 -10.62
CA PRO A 204 -17.36 -18.12 -11.60
C PRO A 204 -17.12 -16.74 -10.98
N GLU A 205 -15.94 -16.17 -11.23
CA GLU A 205 -15.64 -14.82 -10.75
C GLU A 205 -16.53 -13.78 -11.44
N PRO A 206 -17.05 -12.79 -10.70
CA PRO A 206 -17.89 -11.76 -11.29
C PRO A 206 -17.06 -10.83 -12.19
N GLU A 207 -17.44 -10.73 -13.47
CA GLU A 207 -16.81 -9.83 -14.44
C GLU A 207 -17.00 -8.35 -14.05
N ARG A 208 -18.20 -7.99 -13.55
CA ARG A 208 -18.54 -6.61 -13.16
C ARG A 208 -19.04 -6.55 -11.73
N ILE A 209 -18.37 -5.74 -10.92
CA ILE A 209 -18.72 -5.51 -9.51
C ILE A 209 -19.06 -4.03 -9.33
N GLU A 210 -20.36 -3.74 -9.31
CA GLU A 210 -20.90 -2.41 -9.02
C GLU A 210 -21.16 -2.24 -7.52
N LEU A 211 -20.26 -1.53 -6.83
CA LEU A 211 -20.35 -1.33 -5.38
C LEU A 211 -21.06 -0.03 -4.99
N LEU A 212 -21.08 0.96 -5.90
CA LEU A 212 -21.59 2.28 -5.58
C LEU A 212 -23.12 2.35 -5.57
N ASP A 213 -23.84 1.47 -6.28
CA ASP A 213 -25.31 1.42 -6.23
C ASP A 213 -25.81 0.67 -4.97
N PRO A 214 -26.37 1.37 -3.97
CA PRO A 214 -26.84 0.75 -2.73
C PRO A 214 -28.11 -0.10 -2.90
N ARG A 215 -28.75 -0.05 -4.07
CA ARG A 215 -29.96 -0.85 -4.36
C ARG A 215 -29.60 -2.30 -4.63
N SER A 216 -28.47 -2.53 -5.29
CA SER A 216 -27.92 -3.87 -5.53
C SER A 216 -27.57 -4.60 -4.22
N PRO A 217 -27.65 -5.95 -4.15
CA PRO A 217 -27.24 -6.69 -2.96
C PRO A 217 -25.77 -6.46 -2.56
N ARG A 218 -24.87 -6.40 -3.56
CA ARG A 218 -23.44 -6.15 -3.39
C ARG A 218 -23.17 -4.75 -2.84
N GLY A 219 -23.70 -3.73 -3.50
CA GLY A 219 -23.58 -2.35 -3.04
C GLY A 219 -24.20 -2.16 -1.65
N ARG A 220 -25.37 -2.76 -1.36
CA ARG A 220 -25.95 -2.71 -0.02
C ARG A 220 -25.01 -3.29 1.04
N ARG A 221 -24.30 -4.38 0.75
CA ARG A 221 -23.30 -4.98 1.65
C ARG A 221 -22.12 -4.03 1.86
N PHE A 222 -21.54 -3.50 0.78
CA PHE A 222 -20.46 -2.51 0.81
C PHE A 222 -20.83 -1.29 1.65
N TRP A 223 -21.97 -0.66 1.36
CA TRP A 223 -22.44 0.52 2.08
C TRP A 223 -22.64 0.24 3.57
N LYS A 224 -23.25 -0.89 3.93
CA LYS A 224 -23.50 -1.23 5.35
C LYS A 224 -22.23 -1.53 6.14
N GLN A 225 -21.25 -2.19 5.52
CA GLN A 225 -20.05 -2.67 6.23
C GLN A 225 -18.89 -1.67 6.19
N SER A 226 -18.81 -0.85 5.14
CA SER A 226 -17.73 0.12 4.90
C SER A 226 -18.18 1.57 5.01
N LEU A 227 -19.08 2.04 4.13
CA LEU A 227 -19.36 3.48 4.01
C LEU A 227 -20.18 4.07 5.16
N LEU A 228 -21.36 3.51 5.44
CA LEU A 228 -22.31 4.04 6.43
C LEU A 228 -21.74 4.09 7.84
N PRO A 229 -21.00 3.07 8.34
CA PRO A 229 -20.42 3.15 9.67
C PRO A 229 -19.46 4.33 9.80
N ASN A 230 -18.58 4.53 8.82
CA ASN A 230 -17.60 5.61 8.85
C ASN A 230 -18.26 6.99 8.69
N LEU A 231 -19.19 7.14 7.74
CA LEU A 231 -19.99 8.35 7.55
C LEU A 231 -20.77 8.72 8.81
N GLY A 232 -21.57 7.79 9.31
CA GLY A 232 -22.42 8.01 10.47
C GLY A 232 -21.63 8.31 11.73
N PHE A 233 -20.50 7.65 11.95
CA PHE A 233 -19.70 7.93 13.14
C PHE A 233 -18.89 9.22 13.02
N ARG A 234 -18.01 9.33 12.01
CA ARG A 234 -17.02 10.42 11.94
C ARG A 234 -17.62 11.75 11.49
N PHE A 235 -18.58 11.72 10.58
CA PHE A 235 -19.11 12.94 9.96
C PHE A 235 -20.48 13.35 10.49
N VAL A 236 -21.13 12.51 11.31
CA VAL A 236 -22.42 12.82 11.94
C VAL A 236 -22.31 12.76 13.46
N ALA A 237 -22.07 11.58 14.03
CA ALA A 237 -22.11 11.40 15.48
C ALA A 237 -21.03 12.20 16.23
N LEU A 238 -19.79 12.20 15.73
CA LEU A 238 -18.69 12.95 16.35
C LEU A 238 -18.94 14.47 16.32
N PRO A 239 -19.25 15.12 15.19
CA PRO A 239 -19.64 16.53 15.18
C PRO A 239 -20.88 16.83 16.04
N ALA A 240 -21.89 15.96 16.00
CA ALA A 240 -23.11 16.13 16.80
C ALA A 240 -22.84 16.10 18.31
N ALA A 241 -21.81 15.38 18.76
CA ALA A 241 -21.40 15.38 20.17
C ALA A 241 -20.94 16.76 20.68
N PHE A 242 -20.63 17.70 19.77
CA PHE A 242 -20.24 19.08 20.11
C PHE A 242 -21.42 20.07 20.03
N LEU A 243 -22.64 19.62 19.70
CA LEU A 243 -23.84 20.47 19.74
C LEU A 243 -24.09 21.13 21.10
N PRO A 244 -23.78 20.52 22.27
CA PRO A 244 -23.88 21.21 23.56
C PRO A 244 -22.98 22.45 23.68
N LEU A 245 -21.91 22.56 22.88
CA LEU A 245 -21.06 23.76 22.79
C LEU A 245 -21.58 24.78 21.75
N GLY A 246 -22.69 24.46 21.07
CA GLY A 246 -23.35 25.30 20.08
C GLY A 246 -23.20 24.79 18.64
N PRO A 247 -24.14 25.15 17.72
CA PRO A 247 -24.08 24.75 16.31
C PRO A 247 -22.79 25.13 15.58
N ILE A 248 -22.16 26.25 15.93
CA ILE A 248 -20.89 26.69 15.35
C ILE A 248 -19.76 25.72 15.73
N ALA A 249 -19.69 25.29 16.99
CA ALA A 249 -18.71 24.31 17.45
C ALA A 249 -18.85 22.97 16.72
N ALA A 250 -20.08 22.46 16.59
CA ALA A 250 -20.35 21.23 15.83
C ALA A 250 -19.97 21.38 14.34
N THR A 251 -20.27 22.53 13.74
CA THR A 251 -19.89 22.83 12.35
C THR A 251 -18.37 22.87 12.17
N ASN A 252 -17.64 23.51 13.10
CA ASN A 252 -16.18 23.54 13.07
C ASN A 252 -15.57 22.14 13.17
N VAL A 253 -16.12 21.27 14.01
CA VAL A 253 -15.68 19.87 14.11
C VAL A 253 -15.91 19.12 12.80
N LEU A 254 -17.09 19.31 12.16
CA LEU A 254 -17.37 18.72 10.85
C LEU A 254 -16.37 19.20 9.78
N LEU A 255 -16.13 20.51 9.69
CA LEU A 255 -15.18 21.10 8.74
C LEU A 255 -13.75 20.58 8.97
N ASN A 256 -13.29 20.53 10.21
CA ASN A 256 -11.98 19.96 10.56
C ASN A 256 -11.92 18.46 10.26
N THR A 257 -13.02 17.72 10.40
CA THR A 257 -13.07 16.29 10.05
C THR A 257 -12.99 16.07 8.54
N LEU A 258 -13.67 16.90 7.74
CA LEU A 258 -13.57 16.90 6.28
C LEU A 258 -12.15 17.27 5.82
N ALA A 259 -11.55 18.30 6.42
CA ALA A 259 -10.17 18.68 6.14
C ALA A 259 -9.18 17.57 6.53
N ALA A 260 -9.35 16.96 7.70
CA ALA A 260 -8.54 15.82 8.13
C ALA A 260 -8.65 14.63 7.18
N GLU A 261 -9.85 14.37 6.64
CA GLU A 261 -10.05 13.33 5.65
C GLU A 261 -9.31 13.64 4.34
N ALA A 262 -9.42 14.86 3.81
CA ALA A 262 -8.70 15.29 2.62
C ALA A 262 -7.17 15.21 2.80
N ILE A 263 -6.65 15.75 3.90
CA ILE A 263 -5.22 15.67 4.26
C ILE A 263 -4.78 14.22 4.35
N GLY A 264 -5.56 13.37 5.03
CA GLY A 264 -5.23 11.97 5.22
C GLY A 264 -5.21 11.17 3.91
N ASN A 265 -6.12 11.47 2.98
CA ASN A 265 -6.11 10.84 1.65
C ASN A 265 -4.86 11.25 0.85
N VAL A 266 -4.54 12.55 0.80
CA VAL A 266 -3.36 13.04 0.07
C VAL A 266 -2.08 12.49 0.70
N HIS A 267 -2.00 12.46 2.03
CA HIS A 267 -0.83 11.93 2.73
C HIS A 267 -0.66 10.43 2.49
N ALA A 268 -1.72 9.62 2.63
CA ALA A 268 -1.64 8.19 2.35
C ALA A 268 -1.28 7.91 0.88
N PHE A 269 -1.86 8.66 -0.07
CA PHE A 269 -1.54 8.51 -1.49
C PHE A 269 -0.08 8.89 -1.81
N LEU A 270 0.42 9.96 -1.18
CA LEU A 270 1.80 10.41 -1.29
C LEU A 270 2.79 9.38 -0.74
N ILE A 271 2.41 8.67 0.34
CA ILE A 271 3.27 7.64 0.92
C ILE A 271 3.16 6.35 0.10
N ILE A 272 1.97 5.81 -0.18
CA ILE A 272 1.81 4.43 -0.69
C ILE A 272 2.18 4.30 -2.17
N GLY A 273 1.65 5.18 -3.03
CA GLY A 273 1.79 5.02 -4.48
C GLY A 273 3.24 5.10 -5.00
N PRO A 274 4.04 6.10 -4.60
CA PRO A 274 5.38 6.30 -5.16
C PRO A 274 6.42 5.25 -4.78
N ASN A 275 6.11 4.36 -3.82
CA ASN A 275 6.99 3.24 -3.49
C ASN A 275 6.99 2.17 -4.59
N HIS A 276 5.93 2.08 -5.40
CA HIS A 276 5.74 1.01 -6.39
C HIS A 276 5.61 1.52 -7.82
N THR A 277 5.46 2.84 -8.02
CA THR A 277 5.26 3.41 -9.35
C THR A 277 6.26 4.53 -9.61
N ALA A 278 7.21 4.29 -10.52
CA ALA A 278 8.12 5.28 -11.07
C ALA A 278 8.86 4.74 -12.31
N ASP A 279 9.52 5.63 -13.03
CA ASP A 279 10.29 5.36 -14.26
C ASP A 279 11.64 4.62 -14.03
N ASP A 280 11.94 4.27 -12.79
CA ASP A 280 13.12 3.54 -12.33
C ASP A 280 12.74 2.30 -11.50
N LEU A 281 11.46 1.93 -11.47
CA LEU A 281 10.97 0.68 -10.90
C LEU A 281 10.52 -0.27 -12.01
N TYR A 282 10.59 -1.56 -11.71
CA TYR A 282 10.40 -2.60 -12.70
C TYR A 282 9.03 -3.27 -12.59
N ARG A 283 8.50 -3.61 -13.77
CA ARG A 283 7.37 -4.50 -14.00
C ARG A 283 7.86 -5.85 -14.50
N PHE A 284 7.01 -6.86 -14.33
CA PHE A 284 7.28 -8.23 -14.73
C PHE A 284 6.07 -8.79 -15.50
N ASP A 285 6.31 -9.40 -16.66
CA ASP A 285 5.31 -10.04 -17.54
C ASP A 285 5.30 -11.56 -17.45
N GLU A 286 6.31 -12.16 -16.80
CA GLU A 286 6.40 -13.61 -16.62
C GLU A 286 6.08 -14.02 -15.19
N PRO A 287 5.41 -15.17 -14.95
CA PRO A 287 5.19 -15.68 -13.61
C PRO A 287 6.51 -15.94 -12.85
N VAL A 288 6.52 -15.68 -11.55
CA VAL A 288 7.63 -16.07 -10.66
C VAL A 288 7.81 -17.59 -10.68
N ARG A 289 9.04 -18.05 -10.93
CA ARG A 289 9.41 -19.47 -11.06
C ARG A 289 10.02 -20.04 -9.80
N SER A 290 10.58 -19.20 -8.94
CA SER A 290 11.25 -19.64 -7.71
C SER A 290 11.20 -18.60 -6.59
N ARG A 291 11.40 -19.05 -5.35
CA ARG A 291 11.48 -18.13 -4.20
C ARG A 291 12.68 -17.15 -4.29
N PRO A 292 13.88 -17.56 -4.71
CA PRO A 292 14.97 -16.61 -4.94
C PRO A 292 14.62 -15.49 -5.92
N GLU A 293 13.98 -15.85 -7.04
CA GLU A 293 13.47 -14.87 -8.00
C GLU A 293 12.41 -13.96 -7.36
N PHE A 294 11.47 -14.52 -6.60
CA PHE A 294 10.46 -13.74 -5.88
C PHE A 294 11.09 -12.62 -5.05
N LEU A 295 12.10 -12.94 -4.22
CA LEU A 295 12.76 -11.96 -3.36
C LEU A 295 13.52 -10.89 -4.16
N LEU A 296 14.15 -11.27 -5.29
CA LEU A 296 14.78 -10.31 -6.19
C LEU A 296 13.76 -9.32 -6.76
N ARG A 297 12.61 -9.82 -7.22
CA ARG A 297 11.51 -8.98 -7.73
C ARG A 297 10.93 -8.06 -6.66
N GLN A 298 10.84 -8.50 -5.41
CA GLN A 298 10.42 -7.65 -4.30
C GLN A 298 11.32 -6.41 -4.13
N ILE A 299 12.64 -6.57 -4.35
CA ILE A 299 13.60 -5.46 -4.29
C ILE A 299 13.46 -4.56 -5.52
N LEU A 300 13.38 -5.14 -6.72
CA LEU A 300 13.32 -4.39 -7.99
C LEU A 300 11.99 -3.64 -8.18
N GLY A 301 10.88 -4.18 -7.67
CA GLY A 301 9.53 -3.62 -7.81
C GLY A 301 9.17 -2.58 -6.75
N SER A 302 10.07 -2.25 -5.82
CA SER A 302 9.79 -1.31 -4.73
C SER A 302 10.93 -0.34 -4.45
N ALA A 303 10.61 0.80 -3.84
CA ALA A 303 11.55 1.82 -3.42
C ALA A 303 11.37 2.16 -1.96
N ASN A 304 12.47 2.49 -1.29
CA ASN A 304 12.47 3.09 0.03
C ASN A 304 12.46 4.61 -0.02
N TYR A 305 12.05 5.21 1.09
CA TYR A 305 12.21 6.65 1.33
C TYR A 305 13.31 6.90 2.35
N ARG A 306 13.42 8.15 2.83
CA ARG A 306 14.33 8.46 3.94
C ARG A 306 13.93 7.66 5.18
N THR A 307 14.88 6.93 5.75
CA THR A 307 14.74 6.08 6.94
C THR A 307 15.47 6.64 8.16
N GLY A 308 15.23 6.05 9.34
CA GLY A 308 16.22 6.03 10.42
C GLY A 308 15.75 6.43 11.82
N SER A 309 14.55 6.99 12.01
CA SER A 309 14.08 7.36 13.36
C SER A 309 12.57 7.46 13.46
N ASP A 310 12.01 7.38 14.68
CA ASP A 310 10.56 7.43 14.89
C ASP A 310 9.93 8.71 14.31
N LEU A 311 10.62 9.86 14.39
CA LEU A 311 10.12 11.13 13.84
C LEU A 311 10.14 11.18 12.30
N VAL A 312 11.02 10.41 11.67
CA VAL A 312 11.12 10.31 10.21
C VAL A 312 10.14 9.26 9.68
N ASP A 313 10.04 8.13 10.37
CA ASP A 313 9.34 6.93 9.91
C ASP A 313 7.83 7.00 10.19
N TRP A 314 7.43 7.61 11.32
CA TRP A 314 6.03 7.72 11.72
C TRP A 314 5.14 8.50 10.73
N PRO A 315 5.51 9.71 10.24
CA PRO A 315 4.71 10.36 9.23
C PRO A 315 4.67 9.54 7.92
N GLN A 316 5.72 8.79 7.61
CA GLN A 316 5.78 7.92 6.43
C GLN A 316 5.15 6.54 6.66
N MET A 317 4.38 6.38 7.75
CA MET A 317 3.63 5.17 8.08
C MET A 317 4.49 3.89 8.22
N TRP A 318 5.80 4.02 8.41
CA TRP A 318 6.78 2.93 8.26
C TRP A 318 6.87 2.28 6.87
N LEU A 319 6.16 2.82 5.89
CA LEU A 319 6.23 2.40 4.48
C LEU A 319 7.43 3.03 3.75
N ASN A 320 8.27 3.78 4.48
CA ASN A 320 9.58 4.18 4.00
C ASN A 320 10.60 3.04 3.95
N TYR A 321 10.27 1.87 4.52
CA TYR A 321 11.02 0.61 4.46
C TYR A 321 10.32 -0.41 3.55
N GLN A 322 9.85 0.03 2.38
CA GLN A 322 9.01 -0.79 1.52
C GLN A 322 9.72 -2.03 0.96
N ILE A 323 11.01 -1.93 0.64
CA ILE A 323 11.81 -3.08 0.20
C ILE A 323 11.84 -4.15 1.30
N GLU A 324 12.20 -3.79 2.53
CA GLU A 324 12.24 -4.74 3.65
C GLU A 324 10.85 -5.25 4.03
N HIS A 325 9.83 -4.39 3.88
CA HIS A 325 8.45 -4.76 4.12
C HIS A 325 7.97 -5.85 3.14
N HIS A 326 8.31 -5.76 1.86
CA HIS A 326 7.95 -6.78 0.87
C HIS A 326 8.79 -8.05 1.01
N LEU A 327 10.05 -7.94 1.42
CA LEU A 327 10.87 -9.12 1.76
C LEU A 327 10.30 -9.88 2.97
N TRP A 328 9.87 -9.16 4.01
CA TRP A 328 9.39 -9.73 5.27
C TRP A 328 8.21 -8.95 5.85
N PRO A 329 7.00 -9.10 5.30
CA PRO A 329 5.83 -8.32 5.73
C PRO A 329 5.49 -8.52 7.21
N ASP A 330 5.75 -9.71 7.73
CA ASP A 330 5.54 -10.10 9.11
C ASP A 330 6.72 -9.76 10.06
N MET A 331 7.60 -8.83 9.69
CA MET A 331 8.54 -8.20 10.63
C MET A 331 7.94 -6.96 11.28
N THR A 332 8.29 -6.71 12.55
CA THR A 332 7.88 -5.50 13.27
C THR A 332 8.50 -4.24 12.66
N MET A 333 7.89 -3.09 12.94
CA MET A 333 8.44 -1.77 12.58
C MET A 333 9.89 -1.55 13.05
N LEU A 334 10.24 -2.06 14.23
CA LEU A 334 11.60 -1.91 14.76
C LEU A 334 12.58 -2.87 14.08
N GLN A 335 12.15 -4.09 13.78
CA GLN A 335 12.98 -5.08 13.09
C GLN A 335 13.26 -4.70 11.63
N VAL A 336 12.27 -4.19 10.87
CA VAL A 336 12.52 -3.73 9.50
C VAL A 336 13.53 -2.57 9.46
N ARG A 337 13.45 -1.65 10.43
CA ARG A 337 14.45 -0.57 10.59
C ARG A 337 15.86 -1.13 10.83
N ARG A 338 15.99 -2.19 11.64
CA ARG A 338 17.29 -2.84 11.93
C ARG A 338 17.82 -3.61 10.72
N ALA A 339 16.93 -4.19 9.91
CA ALA A 339 17.31 -4.99 8.76
C ALA A 339 17.76 -4.13 7.56
N GLN A 340 17.15 -2.97 7.37
CA GLN A 340 17.36 -2.07 6.22
C GLN A 340 18.82 -1.84 5.79
N PRO A 341 19.74 -1.40 6.68
CA PRO A 341 21.13 -1.15 6.26
C PRO A 341 21.84 -2.43 5.79
N ARG A 342 21.45 -3.59 6.31
CA ARG A 342 22.03 -4.89 5.94
C ARG A 342 21.44 -5.42 4.63
N VAL A 343 20.15 -5.20 4.38
CA VAL A 343 19.54 -5.49 3.07
C VAL A 343 20.18 -4.64 1.98
N LYS A 344 20.37 -3.34 2.24
CA LYS A 344 21.07 -2.44 1.31
C LYS A 344 22.50 -2.91 0.99
N ALA A 345 23.25 -3.33 2.00
CA ALA A 345 24.60 -3.87 1.81
C ALA A 345 24.61 -5.20 1.02
N LEU A 346 23.60 -6.06 1.21
CA LEU A 346 23.43 -7.27 0.40
C LEU A 346 23.09 -6.91 -1.06
N CYS A 347 22.22 -5.94 -1.29
CA CYS A 347 21.91 -5.48 -2.64
C CYS A 347 23.16 -4.97 -3.35
N GLU A 348 23.99 -4.16 -2.67
CA GLU A 348 25.29 -3.71 -3.18
C GLU A 348 26.24 -4.88 -3.49
N LYS A 349 26.37 -5.84 -2.58
CA LYS A 349 27.22 -7.03 -2.74
C LYS A 349 26.84 -7.85 -3.99
N TYR A 350 25.55 -7.98 -4.28
CA TYR A 350 25.02 -8.80 -5.37
C TYR A 350 24.72 -8.00 -6.66
N GLY A 351 25.00 -6.69 -6.68
CA GLY A 351 24.74 -5.83 -7.83
C GLY A 351 23.25 -5.56 -8.09
N VAL A 352 22.38 -5.74 -7.09
CA VAL A 352 20.95 -5.45 -7.18
C VAL A 352 20.74 -3.94 -6.96
N PRO A 353 20.06 -3.22 -7.87
CA PRO A 353 19.68 -1.83 -7.63
C PRO A 353 18.82 -1.68 -6.38
N TYR A 354 19.26 -0.87 -5.43
CA TYR A 354 18.51 -0.54 -4.22
C TYR A 354 18.06 0.92 -4.27
N VAL A 355 16.76 1.16 -4.49
CA VAL A 355 16.21 2.51 -4.64
C VAL A 355 15.83 3.08 -3.28
N GLU A 356 16.49 4.16 -2.87
CA GLU A 356 16.16 4.92 -1.66
C GLU A 356 16.21 6.43 -1.97
N GLU A 357 15.07 7.12 -1.90
CA GLU A 357 14.98 8.51 -2.36
C GLU A 357 13.97 9.35 -1.57
N ASN A 358 14.07 10.69 -1.65
CA ASN A 358 13.10 11.57 -1.04
C ASN A 358 11.67 11.33 -1.58
N VAL A 359 10.68 11.21 -0.68
CA VAL A 359 9.27 10.94 -1.02
C VAL A 359 8.67 11.91 -2.04
N PHE A 360 9.03 13.20 -2.02
CA PHE A 360 8.50 14.17 -3.00
C PHE A 360 9.11 13.98 -4.38
N ARG A 361 10.36 13.53 -4.47
CA ARG A 361 10.98 13.17 -5.75
C ARG A 361 10.35 11.90 -6.31
N ARG A 362 10.09 10.90 -5.45
CA ARG A 362 9.32 9.70 -5.81
C ARG A 362 7.93 10.05 -6.31
N ALA A 363 7.20 10.91 -5.59
CA ALA A 363 5.88 11.37 -6.00
C ALA A 363 5.87 12.07 -7.36
N ARG A 364 6.91 12.88 -7.65
CA ARG A 364 7.07 13.48 -8.97
C ARG A 364 7.27 12.42 -10.06
N ARG A 365 8.10 11.40 -9.83
CA ARG A 365 8.32 10.30 -10.79
C ARG A 365 7.06 9.48 -11.02
N MET A 366 6.32 9.17 -9.95
CA MET A 366 5.00 8.54 -10.05
C MET A 366 4.08 9.40 -10.93
N MET A 367 4.00 10.72 -10.70
CA MET A 367 3.20 11.62 -11.52
C MET A 367 3.67 11.69 -12.97
N ASP A 368 4.97 11.55 -13.26
CA ASP A 368 5.48 11.46 -14.62
C ASP A 368 4.96 10.20 -15.33
N VAL A 369 4.87 9.07 -14.63
CA VAL A 369 4.25 7.83 -15.13
C VAL A 369 2.75 8.02 -15.32
N LEU A 370 2.01 8.44 -14.29
CA LEU A 370 0.54 8.57 -14.35
C LEU A 370 0.05 9.66 -15.33
N SER A 371 0.91 10.62 -15.69
CA SER A 371 0.62 11.64 -16.70
C SER A 371 0.95 11.19 -18.13
N GLY A 372 1.51 9.99 -18.31
CA GLY A 372 1.94 9.46 -19.61
C GLY A 372 3.21 10.10 -20.15
N ARG A 373 3.99 10.82 -19.32
CA ARG A 373 5.26 11.44 -19.74
C ARG A 373 6.42 10.45 -19.73
N LYS A 374 6.31 9.41 -18.92
CA LYS A 374 7.26 8.31 -18.79
C LYS A 374 6.49 7.01 -18.60
N ALA A 375 7.19 5.89 -18.75
CA ALA A 375 6.68 4.57 -18.43
C ALA A 375 7.56 3.91 -17.36
N MET A 376 7.01 2.92 -16.65
CA MET A 376 7.80 2.03 -15.82
C MET A 376 8.70 1.13 -16.69
N ARG A 377 9.77 0.59 -16.09
CA ARG A 377 10.70 -0.30 -16.76
C ARG A 377 10.20 -1.74 -16.73
N TRP A 378 10.74 -2.58 -17.59
CA TRP A 378 10.48 -4.02 -17.58
C TRP A 378 11.76 -4.75 -17.22
N ALA A 379 11.65 -5.82 -16.43
CA ALA A 379 12.79 -6.60 -16.00
C ALA A 379 12.61 -8.08 -16.33
N ARG A 380 13.69 -8.71 -16.77
CA ARG A 380 13.82 -10.17 -16.86
C ARG A 380 14.66 -10.68 -15.71
N THR A 381 14.08 -11.52 -14.85
CA THR A 381 14.75 -12.10 -13.67
C THR A 381 14.98 -13.61 -13.77
N SER A 382 14.48 -14.24 -14.84
CA SER A 382 14.69 -15.65 -15.17
C SER A 382 15.13 -15.78 -16.62
N PRO A 383 15.97 -16.79 -16.96
CA PRO A 383 16.25 -17.11 -18.35
C PRO A 383 14.95 -17.34 -19.14
N PRO A 384 14.89 -17.04 -20.44
CA PRO A 384 13.75 -17.43 -21.27
C PRO A 384 13.43 -18.90 -21.04
N ALA A 385 12.14 -19.25 -20.99
CA ALA A 385 11.78 -20.66 -20.99
C ALA A 385 12.39 -21.32 -22.24
N GLU A 386 13.13 -22.42 -22.07
CA GLU A 386 13.62 -23.20 -23.23
C GLU A 386 12.44 -23.49 -24.15
N SER A 387 12.57 -23.15 -25.43
CA SER A 387 11.55 -23.46 -26.43
C SER A 387 11.29 -24.97 -26.43
N GLY A 388 10.04 -25.38 -26.61
CA GLY A 388 9.62 -26.79 -26.55
C GLY A 388 10.43 -27.75 -27.43
N ASP A 389 11.12 -27.26 -28.46
CA ASP A 389 11.99 -28.04 -29.34
C ASP A 389 13.24 -28.62 -28.63
N GLU A 390 13.87 -27.90 -27.70
CA GLU A 390 15.07 -28.41 -27.00
C GLU A 390 14.73 -29.52 -25.99
N ARG A 391 13.49 -29.52 -25.49
CA ARG A 391 12.96 -30.55 -24.60
C ARG A 391 12.68 -31.87 -25.33
N GLU A 392 12.35 -31.81 -26.62
CA GLU A 392 12.21 -33.00 -27.47
C GLU A 392 13.58 -33.57 -27.88
N GLU A 393 14.58 -32.73 -28.18
CA GLU A 393 15.94 -33.20 -28.48
C GLU A 393 16.64 -33.83 -27.26
N ALA A 394 16.46 -33.27 -26.06
CA ALA A 394 17.06 -33.83 -24.82
C ALA A 394 16.38 -35.12 -24.33
N LEU A 395 15.15 -35.41 -24.78
CA LEU A 395 14.46 -36.69 -24.52
C LEU A 395 14.66 -37.71 -25.65
N ALA A 396 15.25 -37.29 -26.78
CA ALA A 396 15.57 -38.13 -27.93
C ALA A 396 17.07 -38.53 -28.01
N SER A 397 17.94 -37.93 -27.18
CA SER A 397 19.35 -38.33 -26.98
C SER A 397 19.53 -39.19 -25.72
#